data_AF-A0A8J7TWI3-F1
#
_entry.id   AF-A0A8J7TWI3-F1
#
_cell.length_a   1.000
_cell.length_b   1.000
_cell.length_c   1.000
_cell.angle_alpha   90.00
_cell.angle_beta   90.00
_cell.angle_gamma   90.00
#
_symmetry.space_group_name_H-M   'P 1'
#
loop_
_entity.id
_entity.type
_entity.pdbx_description
1 polymer ?
#
loop_
_entity_poly.entity_id
_entity_poly.type
_entity_poly.pdbx_seq_one_letter_code
_entity_poly.pdbx_strand_id
1 'polypeptide(L)'
;IEIKELPPSPAEAAAAIDLVPLARPNPGLGTWRRDGDTLVCTPRPKGDPTFQVLPIPVALPPEYELEADFERVSGDDTFGVNLTAGGTAFAVLVDGWPSLGGWSGLARIDKKQPHESAAGVHGRHVVNGRRHLLRCTVRAAGVTATVDGQSIVDYPGPFDRLDAESPAYDGTKFYVRVHGTNGCRIHRLRLTRPPPGAGPPAGVVTALRDAVAAKERSLNATKVRQEVGALSELDVTLAQIELTEARVRLAEAEGDRAALIARLQELVAQRQTERDFTEQLIQAGRTAPNVLHDVDARLAAARARLSQARPGPPTDPQPVKLRSFTPGKDPLPLPQRGPASAVTAVGDAWRIENTTNAGDFNVLVAQAIDNLPKDGVLVFRAKVKFEAKERDEARWGELGFGSAKEVYPAWDQWPEVRARYGDYIVDWTEKEARYPAAEVLKKGATVYLYAGLHANGVLWLKDVELLHLPAAPAPPPAVAPLDEKKGKGQ
;
A
#
# COMPACT_ATOMS: atom_id res chain seq x y z
N ILE A 1 3.08 -43.30 -24.84
CA ILE A 1 2.42 -43.28 -23.51
C ILE A 1 1.69 -41.96 -23.44
N GLU A 2 0.38 -41.98 -23.68
CA GLU A 2 -0.47 -40.79 -23.64
C GLU A 2 -0.73 -40.47 -22.16
N ILE A 3 -0.10 -39.42 -21.65
CA ILE A 3 -0.28 -39.00 -20.26
C ILE A 3 -1.63 -38.28 -20.21
N LYS A 4 -2.67 -39.02 -19.85
CA LYS A 4 -4.00 -38.49 -19.59
C LYS A 4 -3.93 -37.70 -18.27
N GLU A 5 -3.96 -36.37 -18.35
CA GLU A 5 -3.98 -35.52 -17.15
C GLU A 5 -5.15 -35.93 -16.24
N LEU A 6 -4.85 -36.19 -14.96
CA LEU A 6 -5.86 -36.45 -13.95
C LEU A 6 -6.69 -35.18 -13.73
N PRO A 7 -8.02 -35.30 -13.55
CA PRO A 7 -8.85 -34.14 -13.26
C PRO A 7 -8.38 -33.46 -11.97
N PRO A 8 -8.47 -32.12 -11.89
CA PRO A 8 -8.06 -31.37 -10.70
C PRO A 8 -8.87 -31.81 -9.48
N SER A 9 -8.24 -31.72 -8.31
CA SER A 9 -8.87 -32.07 -7.04
C SER A 9 -10.12 -31.18 -6.79
N PRO A 10 -11.19 -31.70 -6.16
CA PRO A 10 -12.36 -30.88 -5.80
C PRO A 10 -12.04 -29.63 -4.97
N ALA A 11 -10.94 -29.65 -4.21
CA ALA A 11 -10.45 -28.48 -3.47
C ALA A 11 -9.88 -27.37 -4.39
N GLU A 12 -9.34 -27.72 -5.56
CA GLU A 12 -8.86 -26.77 -6.57
C GLU A 12 -10.01 -26.17 -7.40
N ALA A 13 -11.17 -26.83 -7.45
CA ALA A 13 -12.33 -26.35 -8.19
C ALA A 13 -13.06 -25.20 -7.47
N ALA A 14 -12.95 -25.09 -6.14
CA ALA A 14 -13.75 -24.15 -5.35
C ALA A 14 -13.27 -22.68 -5.34
N ALA A 15 -12.11 -22.36 -5.96
CA ALA A 15 -11.51 -21.02 -5.91
C ALA A 15 -11.37 -20.30 -7.27
N ALA A 16 -11.95 -20.87 -8.33
CA ALA A 16 -11.86 -20.31 -9.66
C ALA A 16 -13.13 -19.62 -10.12
N ILE A 17 -12.96 -18.44 -10.70
CA ILE A 17 -14.03 -17.61 -11.23
C ILE A 17 -14.02 -17.72 -12.75
N ASP A 18 -15.13 -18.14 -13.35
CA ASP A 18 -15.35 -18.00 -14.79
C ASP A 18 -15.67 -16.54 -15.12
N LEU A 19 -14.81 -15.93 -15.94
CA LEU A 19 -14.88 -14.53 -16.31
C LEU A 19 -15.67 -14.30 -17.59
N VAL A 20 -15.98 -15.34 -18.38
CA VAL A 20 -16.73 -15.19 -19.63
C VAL A 20 -18.12 -14.57 -19.37
N PRO A 21 -18.92 -15.00 -18.37
CA PRO A 21 -20.20 -14.36 -18.04
C PRO A 21 -20.08 -12.91 -17.56
N LEU A 22 -18.91 -12.52 -17.03
CA LEU A 22 -18.68 -11.16 -16.52
C LEU A 22 -18.34 -10.16 -17.62
N ALA A 23 -17.84 -10.61 -18.78
CA ALA A 23 -17.47 -9.71 -19.87
C ALA A 23 -18.62 -8.74 -20.28
N ARG A 24 -18.25 -7.50 -20.64
CA ARG A 24 -19.18 -6.44 -21.05
C ARG A 24 -18.78 -5.93 -22.43
N PRO A 25 -19.17 -6.62 -23.52
CA PRO A 25 -18.90 -6.13 -24.87
C PRO A 25 -19.47 -4.73 -25.07
N ASN A 26 -18.65 -3.81 -25.60
CA ASN A 26 -19.02 -2.43 -25.87
C ASN A 26 -18.69 -2.11 -27.34
N PRO A 27 -19.68 -1.79 -28.19
CA PRO A 27 -19.47 -1.46 -29.59
C PRO A 27 -18.51 -0.28 -29.83
N GLY A 28 -18.39 0.66 -28.88
CA GLY A 28 -17.44 1.77 -28.95
C GLY A 28 -15.99 1.36 -28.71
N LEU A 29 -15.75 0.21 -28.10
CA LEU A 29 -14.43 -0.32 -27.77
C LEU A 29 -13.99 -1.46 -28.70
N GLY A 30 -14.86 -1.93 -29.59
CA GLY A 30 -14.54 -3.04 -30.50
C GLY A 30 -15.79 -3.74 -31.02
N THR A 31 -15.58 -4.80 -31.78
CA THR A 31 -16.66 -5.60 -32.38
C THR A 31 -17.02 -6.83 -31.55
N TRP A 32 -16.67 -6.82 -30.26
CA TRP A 32 -16.94 -7.93 -29.36
C TRP A 32 -18.44 -8.20 -29.24
N ARG A 33 -18.81 -9.49 -29.23
CA ARG A 33 -20.17 -9.96 -28.98
C ARG A 33 -20.16 -11.33 -28.29
N ARG A 34 -21.28 -11.71 -27.69
CA ARG A 34 -21.50 -13.08 -27.18
C ARG A 34 -22.10 -13.95 -28.28
N ASP A 35 -21.64 -15.20 -28.35
CA ASP A 35 -22.16 -16.26 -29.20
C ASP A 35 -22.24 -17.54 -28.34
N GLY A 36 -23.41 -17.76 -27.73
CA GLY A 36 -23.55 -18.74 -26.64
C GLY A 36 -22.58 -18.46 -25.50
N ASP A 37 -21.79 -19.48 -25.14
CA ASP A 37 -20.77 -19.41 -24.10
C ASP A 37 -19.41 -18.89 -24.60
N THR A 38 -19.33 -18.41 -25.84
CA THR A 38 -18.10 -17.89 -26.44
C THR A 38 -18.18 -16.37 -26.60
N LEU A 39 -17.05 -15.69 -26.41
CA LEU A 39 -16.91 -14.27 -26.77
C LEU A 39 -16.20 -14.17 -28.11
N VAL A 40 -16.83 -13.47 -29.06
CA VAL A 40 -16.34 -13.35 -30.43
C VAL A 40 -15.98 -11.91 -30.74
N CYS A 41 -14.78 -11.71 -31.26
CA CYS A 41 -14.31 -10.45 -31.83
C CYS A 41 -14.12 -10.63 -33.33
N THR A 42 -14.75 -9.78 -34.14
CA THR A 42 -14.52 -9.77 -35.59
C THR A 42 -13.38 -8.80 -35.96
N PRO A 43 -12.64 -9.04 -37.04
CA PRO A 43 -11.70 -8.04 -37.55
C PRO A 43 -12.44 -6.75 -37.91
N ARG A 44 -11.81 -5.61 -37.66
CA ARG A 44 -12.25 -4.34 -38.23
C ARG A 44 -11.90 -4.28 -39.72
N PRO A 45 -12.56 -3.39 -40.50
CA PRO A 45 -12.16 -3.13 -41.87
C PRO A 45 -10.68 -2.76 -41.97
N LYS A 46 -10.05 -3.17 -43.07
CA LYS A 46 -8.63 -2.89 -43.34
C LYS A 46 -8.36 -1.39 -43.22
N GLY A 47 -7.36 -1.00 -42.43
CA GLY A 47 -6.95 0.40 -42.24
C GLY A 47 -7.31 1.00 -40.89
N ASP A 48 -8.02 0.28 -40.01
CA ASP A 48 -8.20 0.67 -38.61
C ASP A 48 -7.29 -0.16 -37.68
N PRO A 49 -6.11 0.36 -37.29
CA PRO A 49 -5.14 -0.35 -36.46
C PRO A 49 -5.49 -0.26 -34.95
N THR A 50 -6.64 0.27 -34.57
CA THR A 50 -6.97 0.43 -33.15
C THR A 50 -7.19 -0.92 -32.47
N PHE A 51 -6.78 -1.01 -31.21
CA PHE A 51 -7.07 -2.19 -30.40
C PHE A 51 -8.57 -2.29 -30.11
N GLN A 52 -9.09 -3.51 -30.20
CA GLN A 52 -10.42 -3.89 -29.76
C GLN A 52 -10.35 -4.38 -28.32
N VAL A 53 -11.06 -3.73 -27.41
CA VAL A 53 -11.01 -3.97 -25.97
C VAL A 53 -12.31 -4.63 -25.49
N LEU A 54 -12.16 -5.67 -24.67
CA LEU A 54 -13.26 -6.33 -23.97
C LEU A 54 -13.12 -6.12 -22.46
N PRO A 55 -13.88 -5.18 -21.87
CA PRO A 55 -13.90 -4.96 -20.43
C PRO A 55 -14.46 -6.17 -19.67
N ILE A 56 -13.83 -6.50 -18.55
CA ILE A 56 -14.28 -7.54 -17.64
C ILE A 56 -14.27 -6.94 -16.21
N PRO A 57 -15.45 -6.64 -15.63
CA PRO A 57 -15.60 -5.92 -14.37
C PRO A 57 -15.31 -6.85 -13.18
N VAL A 58 -14.04 -7.21 -13.02
CA VAL A 58 -13.54 -8.01 -11.90
C VAL A 58 -12.35 -7.30 -11.26
N ALA A 59 -12.31 -7.29 -9.94
CA ALA A 59 -11.13 -6.87 -9.20
C ALA A 59 -10.14 -8.04 -9.17
N LEU A 60 -8.95 -7.85 -9.74
CA LEU A 60 -7.89 -8.85 -9.66
C LEU A 60 -7.31 -8.85 -8.23
N PRO A 61 -7.16 -10.02 -7.58
CA PRO A 61 -6.49 -10.10 -6.29
C PRO A 61 -4.99 -9.75 -6.43
N PRO A 62 -4.23 -9.56 -5.34
CA PRO A 62 -2.80 -9.26 -5.42
C PRO A 62 -1.98 -10.32 -6.15
N GLU A 63 -2.39 -11.59 -6.03
CA GLU A 63 -1.78 -12.74 -6.67
C GLU A 63 -2.88 -13.64 -7.26
N TYR A 64 -2.66 -14.12 -8.48
CA TYR A 64 -3.64 -14.94 -9.21
C TYR A 64 -2.98 -15.70 -10.36
N GLU A 65 -3.72 -16.69 -10.83
CA GLU A 65 -3.51 -17.31 -12.12
C GLU A 65 -4.69 -16.96 -13.03
N LEU A 66 -4.37 -16.53 -14.25
CA LEU A 66 -5.34 -16.28 -15.30
C LEU A 66 -5.11 -17.30 -16.42
N GLU A 67 -6.16 -18.01 -16.81
CA GLU A 67 -6.15 -18.88 -17.98
C GLU A 67 -7.11 -18.34 -19.04
N ALA A 68 -6.64 -18.18 -20.27
CA ALA A 68 -7.47 -17.84 -21.42
C ALA A 68 -7.33 -18.93 -22.50
N ASP A 69 -8.43 -19.62 -22.77
CA ASP A 69 -8.55 -20.54 -23.90
C ASP A 69 -9.16 -19.76 -25.07
N PHE A 70 -8.35 -19.51 -26.09
CA PHE A 70 -8.72 -18.63 -27.19
C PHE A 70 -8.33 -19.22 -28.55
N GLU A 71 -8.96 -18.73 -29.59
CA GLU A 71 -8.70 -19.10 -30.98
C GLU A 71 -8.58 -17.81 -31.80
N ARG A 72 -7.46 -17.61 -32.47
CA ARG A 72 -7.35 -16.55 -33.48
C ARG A 72 -8.01 -17.05 -34.76
N VAL A 73 -9.12 -16.44 -35.16
CA VAL A 73 -9.88 -16.84 -36.36
C VAL A 73 -9.22 -16.27 -37.62
N SER A 74 -8.69 -15.05 -37.54
CA SER A 74 -8.06 -14.37 -38.67
C SER A 74 -7.12 -13.26 -38.20
N GLY A 75 -6.32 -12.73 -39.12
CA GLY A 75 -5.28 -11.75 -38.83
C GLY A 75 -4.02 -12.40 -38.26
N ASP A 76 -2.99 -11.61 -38.02
CA ASP A 76 -1.68 -12.08 -37.63
C ASP A 76 -1.00 -11.13 -36.64
N ASP A 77 -1.76 -10.33 -35.90
CA ASP A 77 -1.19 -9.34 -34.96
C ASP A 77 -1.53 -9.70 -33.51
N THR A 78 -1.58 -8.75 -32.60
CA THR A 78 -1.54 -8.98 -31.16
C THR A 78 -2.85 -9.57 -30.61
N PHE A 79 -2.73 -10.60 -29.77
CA PHE A 79 -3.70 -10.92 -28.72
C PHE A 79 -3.07 -10.57 -27.37
N GLY A 80 -3.82 -10.05 -26.41
CA GLY A 80 -3.27 -9.75 -25.10
C GLY A 80 -4.29 -9.60 -23.99
N VAL A 81 -3.79 -9.64 -22.77
CA VAL A 81 -4.57 -9.41 -21.55
C VAL A 81 -3.91 -8.30 -20.75
N ASN A 82 -4.72 -7.36 -20.27
CA ASN A 82 -4.26 -6.27 -19.42
C ASN A 82 -4.59 -6.63 -17.99
N LEU A 83 -3.57 -6.55 -17.14
CA LEU A 83 -3.52 -7.08 -15.80
C LEU A 83 -3.16 -5.97 -14.82
N THR A 84 -3.38 -6.22 -13.54
CA THR A 84 -2.90 -5.33 -12.47
C THR A 84 -2.28 -6.11 -11.32
N ALA A 85 -1.22 -5.57 -10.75
CA ALA A 85 -0.60 -6.05 -9.53
C ALA A 85 0.18 -4.93 -8.84
N GLY A 86 0.22 -4.91 -7.50
CA GLY A 86 0.93 -3.86 -6.75
C GLY A 86 0.48 -2.42 -7.03
N GLY A 87 -0.75 -2.22 -7.52
CA GLY A 87 -1.24 -0.91 -7.95
C GLY A 87 -0.83 -0.50 -9.38
N THR A 88 0.04 -1.25 -10.03
CA THR A 88 0.49 -1.01 -11.41
C THR A 88 -0.35 -1.81 -12.41
N ALA A 89 -0.67 -1.19 -13.55
CA ALA A 89 -1.27 -1.86 -14.70
C ALA A 89 -0.19 -2.22 -15.72
N PHE A 90 -0.34 -3.38 -16.36
CA PHE A 90 0.55 -3.86 -17.41
C PHE A 90 -0.20 -4.82 -18.34
N ALA A 91 0.42 -5.28 -19.42
CA ALA A 91 -0.21 -6.25 -20.30
C ALA A 91 0.75 -7.37 -20.71
N VAL A 92 0.21 -8.56 -20.92
CA VAL A 92 0.88 -9.68 -21.58
C VAL A 92 0.40 -9.71 -23.02
N LEU A 93 1.32 -9.63 -23.97
CA LEU A 93 1.08 -9.60 -25.40
C LEU A 93 1.58 -10.89 -26.05
N VAL A 94 0.81 -11.40 -27.01
CA VAL A 94 1.11 -12.60 -27.79
C VAL A 94 1.11 -12.25 -29.28
N ASP A 95 2.22 -12.53 -29.94
CA ASP A 95 2.42 -12.39 -31.40
C ASP A 95 2.14 -10.99 -31.96
N GLY A 96 2.57 -9.94 -31.26
CA GLY A 96 2.52 -8.57 -31.77
C GLY A 96 3.62 -8.26 -32.78
N TRP A 97 3.54 -7.11 -33.46
CA TRP A 97 4.53 -6.65 -34.46
C TRP A 97 4.81 -7.68 -35.57
N PRO A 98 3.80 -8.03 -36.40
CA PRO A 98 3.95 -9.01 -37.48
C PRO A 98 5.08 -8.67 -38.46
N SER A 99 5.30 -7.39 -38.76
CA SER A 99 6.37 -6.92 -39.66
C SER A 99 7.79 -7.17 -39.12
N LEU A 100 7.93 -7.45 -37.82
CA LEU A 100 9.19 -7.78 -37.14
C LEU A 100 9.32 -9.28 -36.84
N GLY A 101 8.46 -10.12 -37.44
CA GLY A 101 8.46 -11.58 -37.25
C GLY A 101 7.66 -12.09 -36.05
N GLY A 102 6.91 -11.22 -35.36
CA GLY A 102 6.14 -11.59 -34.19
C GLY A 102 6.96 -11.50 -32.89
N TRP A 103 6.40 -10.85 -31.87
CA TRP A 103 6.98 -10.75 -30.55
C TRP A 103 5.92 -10.93 -29.46
N SER A 104 6.28 -11.67 -28.42
CA SER A 104 5.48 -11.87 -27.22
C SER A 104 6.23 -11.38 -25.99
N GLY A 105 5.50 -10.94 -24.96
CA GLY A 105 6.13 -10.44 -23.74
C GLY A 105 5.23 -9.52 -22.91
N LEU A 106 5.82 -8.85 -21.92
CA LEU A 106 5.17 -7.75 -21.21
C LEU A 106 5.20 -6.50 -22.09
N ALA A 107 4.06 -5.79 -22.18
CA ALA A 107 3.90 -4.67 -23.10
C ALA A 107 4.97 -3.58 -22.95
N ARG A 108 5.35 -3.25 -21.71
CA ARG A 108 6.50 -2.37 -21.44
C ARG A 108 7.22 -2.77 -20.16
N ILE A 109 8.55 -2.80 -20.21
CA ILE A 109 9.44 -2.90 -19.05
C ILE A 109 10.43 -1.74 -19.16
N ASP A 110 10.49 -0.86 -18.15
CA ASP A 110 11.27 0.39 -18.22
C ASP A 110 11.00 1.19 -19.51
N LYS A 111 9.71 1.25 -19.90
CA LYS A 111 9.21 1.93 -21.10
C LYS A 111 9.59 1.28 -22.45
N LYS A 112 10.32 0.16 -22.45
CA LYS A 112 10.73 -0.60 -23.65
C LYS A 112 9.70 -1.67 -24.01
N GLN A 113 9.35 -1.76 -25.29
CA GLN A 113 8.43 -2.78 -25.82
C GLN A 113 9.10 -4.18 -25.85
N PRO A 114 8.34 -5.28 -26.05
CA PRO A 114 8.90 -6.62 -26.13
C PRO A 114 10.08 -6.74 -27.11
N HIS A 115 9.95 -6.17 -28.32
CA HIS A 115 10.99 -6.24 -29.35
C HIS A 115 12.22 -5.35 -29.05
N GLU A 116 12.16 -4.52 -28.01
CA GLU A 116 13.24 -3.64 -27.54
C GLU A 116 13.81 -4.10 -26.19
N SER A 117 13.21 -5.14 -25.60
CA SER A 117 13.49 -5.62 -24.26
C SER A 117 14.12 -7.01 -24.30
N ALA A 118 15.08 -7.27 -23.42
CA ALA A 118 15.68 -8.59 -23.27
C ALA A 118 14.69 -9.66 -22.77
N ALA A 119 13.53 -9.25 -22.26
CA ALA A 119 12.47 -10.15 -21.80
C ALA A 119 11.43 -10.49 -22.90
N GLY A 120 11.56 -9.93 -24.11
CA GLY A 120 10.71 -10.29 -25.24
C GLY A 120 11.10 -11.63 -25.85
N VAL A 121 10.10 -12.40 -26.26
CA VAL A 121 10.30 -13.67 -26.99
C VAL A 121 9.92 -13.45 -28.46
N HIS A 122 10.87 -13.70 -29.35
CA HIS A 122 10.70 -13.58 -30.80
C HIS A 122 10.03 -14.82 -31.38
N GLY A 123 9.15 -14.61 -32.37
CA GLY A 123 8.48 -15.66 -33.13
C GLY A 123 6.97 -15.65 -33.01
N ARG A 124 6.35 -16.62 -33.69
CA ARG A 124 4.90 -16.88 -33.66
C ARG A 124 4.57 -18.03 -32.73
N HIS A 125 3.61 -17.83 -31.84
CA HIS A 125 3.10 -18.82 -30.91
C HIS A 125 1.65 -19.24 -31.19
N VAL A 126 0.92 -18.46 -31.99
CA VAL A 126 -0.49 -18.68 -32.33
C VAL A 126 -0.66 -19.00 -33.80
N VAL A 127 -1.49 -20.00 -34.10
CA VAL A 127 -1.86 -20.41 -35.47
C VAL A 127 -3.35 -20.19 -35.66
N ASN A 128 -3.73 -19.55 -36.77
CA ASN A 128 -5.15 -19.27 -37.05
C ASN A 128 -5.98 -20.55 -37.15
N GLY A 129 -7.19 -20.51 -36.60
CA GLY A 129 -8.14 -21.62 -36.57
C GLY A 129 -7.82 -22.72 -35.55
N ARG A 130 -6.77 -22.54 -34.73
CA ARG A 130 -6.41 -23.45 -33.64
C ARG A 130 -6.71 -22.81 -32.28
N ARG A 131 -7.14 -23.64 -31.32
CA ARG A 131 -7.28 -23.25 -29.91
C ARG A 131 -5.92 -23.26 -29.22
N HIS A 132 -5.69 -22.24 -28.43
CA HIS A 132 -4.47 -22.01 -27.66
C HIS A 132 -4.82 -21.69 -26.22
N LEU A 133 -3.98 -22.13 -25.29
CA LEU A 133 -4.10 -21.84 -23.87
C LEU A 133 -3.02 -20.85 -23.45
N LEU A 134 -3.42 -19.61 -23.18
CA LEU A 134 -2.58 -18.63 -22.48
C LEU A 134 -2.76 -18.83 -20.97
N ARG A 135 -1.66 -19.05 -20.25
CA ARG A 135 -1.64 -19.00 -18.78
C ARG A 135 -0.74 -17.86 -18.32
N CYS A 136 -1.26 -16.99 -17.46
CA CYS A 136 -0.51 -15.92 -16.80
C CYS A 136 -0.53 -16.15 -15.29
N THR A 137 0.64 -16.13 -14.66
CA THR A 137 0.80 -16.28 -13.22
C THR A 137 1.39 -14.99 -12.66
N VAL A 138 0.64 -14.34 -11.79
CA VAL A 138 1.01 -13.08 -11.14
C VAL A 138 1.22 -13.34 -9.66
N ARG A 139 2.42 -13.04 -9.17
CA ARG A 139 2.87 -13.24 -7.78
C ARG A 139 3.66 -12.03 -7.32
N ALA A 140 3.84 -11.86 -6.01
CA ALA A 140 4.68 -10.79 -5.47
C ALA A 140 6.12 -10.79 -6.05
N ALA A 141 6.64 -11.97 -6.42
CA ALA A 141 7.97 -12.12 -7.01
C ALA A 141 8.05 -11.70 -8.50
N GLY A 142 6.93 -11.58 -9.20
CA GLY A 142 6.92 -11.22 -10.62
C GLY A 142 5.76 -11.78 -11.43
N VAL A 143 5.97 -11.84 -12.74
CA VAL A 143 4.97 -12.30 -13.73
C VAL A 143 5.59 -13.38 -14.60
N THR A 144 4.87 -14.48 -14.79
CA THR A 144 5.21 -15.47 -15.83
C THR A 144 4.01 -15.68 -16.75
N ALA A 145 4.26 -16.04 -18.00
CA ALA A 145 3.20 -16.39 -18.94
C ALA A 145 3.65 -17.44 -19.95
N THR A 146 2.73 -18.32 -20.32
CA THR A 146 2.96 -19.39 -21.32
C THR A 146 1.83 -19.43 -22.33
N VAL A 147 2.13 -19.83 -23.56
CA VAL A 147 1.15 -20.20 -24.60
C VAL A 147 1.40 -21.66 -24.95
N ASP A 148 0.39 -22.51 -24.75
CA ASP A 148 0.49 -23.97 -24.95
C ASP A 148 1.69 -24.60 -24.20
N GLY A 149 2.03 -24.07 -23.02
CA GLY A 149 3.15 -24.50 -22.19
C GLY A 149 4.52 -23.92 -22.58
N GLN A 150 4.63 -23.24 -23.72
CA GLN A 150 5.86 -22.52 -24.10
C GLN A 150 5.92 -21.16 -23.38
N SER A 151 7.02 -20.89 -22.66
CA SER A 151 7.23 -19.62 -21.97
C SER A 151 7.35 -18.46 -22.95
N ILE A 152 6.58 -17.39 -22.68
CA ILE A 152 6.62 -16.11 -23.41
C ILE A 152 6.91 -14.91 -22.50
N VAL A 153 6.81 -15.09 -21.18
CA VAL A 153 7.19 -14.11 -20.15
C VAL A 153 7.79 -14.86 -18.98
N ASP A 154 8.98 -14.43 -18.55
CA ASP A 154 9.59 -14.77 -17.26
C ASP A 154 10.20 -13.50 -16.67
N TYR A 155 9.37 -12.72 -15.97
CA TYR A 155 9.76 -11.43 -15.40
C TYR A 155 9.89 -11.53 -13.88
N PRO A 156 11.13 -11.66 -13.36
CA PRO A 156 11.39 -11.49 -11.94
C PRO A 156 11.56 -10.00 -11.64
N GLY A 157 10.70 -9.43 -10.79
CA GLY A 157 10.88 -8.04 -10.40
C GLY A 157 9.63 -7.34 -9.87
N PRO A 158 9.84 -6.12 -9.34
CA PRO A 158 8.76 -5.28 -8.86
C PRO A 158 7.88 -4.82 -10.02
N PHE A 159 6.61 -4.54 -9.72
CA PHE A 159 5.63 -4.12 -10.73
C PHE A 159 5.76 -2.65 -11.15
N ASP A 160 6.52 -1.82 -10.44
CA ASP A 160 6.71 -0.38 -10.71
C ASP A 160 7.51 -0.08 -11.98
N ARG A 161 8.28 -1.05 -12.48
CA ARG A 161 8.97 -1.01 -13.78
C ARG A 161 8.07 -1.37 -14.96
N LEU A 162 6.89 -1.92 -14.68
CA LEU A 162 5.91 -2.27 -15.69
C LEU A 162 5.04 -1.07 -16.01
N ASP A 163 4.62 -0.96 -17.26
CA ASP A 163 3.71 0.09 -17.70
C ASP A 163 2.68 -0.50 -18.66
N ALA A 164 1.46 0.03 -18.59
CA ALA A 164 0.44 -0.25 -19.57
C ALA A 164 0.66 0.69 -20.76
N GLU A 165 0.80 0.12 -21.96
CA GLU A 165 0.96 0.89 -23.21
C GLU A 165 -0.18 1.90 -23.45
N SER A 166 -1.33 1.73 -22.80
CA SER A 166 -2.50 2.61 -22.91
C SER A 166 -3.12 2.84 -21.53
N PRO A 167 -3.62 4.06 -21.23
CA PRO A 167 -4.31 4.33 -19.98
C PRO A 167 -5.51 3.39 -19.81
N ALA A 168 -5.78 3.01 -18.56
CA ALA A 168 -6.88 2.12 -18.21
C ALA A 168 -8.22 2.64 -18.78
N TYR A 169 -8.98 1.76 -19.43
CA TYR A 169 -10.31 2.07 -19.92
C TYR A 169 -11.35 2.01 -18.79
N ASP A 170 -12.03 3.12 -18.55
CA ASP A 170 -13.30 3.23 -17.82
C ASP A 170 -13.34 2.56 -16.43
N GLY A 171 -12.27 2.75 -15.63
CA GLY A 171 -12.21 2.24 -14.26
C GLY A 171 -12.09 0.71 -14.11
N THR A 172 -12.11 -0.05 -15.21
CA THR A 172 -11.88 -1.50 -15.21
C THR A 172 -10.38 -1.81 -15.30
N LYS A 173 -9.90 -2.61 -14.35
CA LYS A 173 -8.48 -2.96 -14.24
C LYS A 173 -8.10 -4.22 -15.03
N PHE A 174 -9.10 -4.99 -15.49
CA PHE A 174 -8.89 -6.19 -16.29
C PHE A 174 -9.68 -6.13 -17.61
N TYR A 175 -8.97 -6.33 -18.72
CA TYR A 175 -9.58 -6.41 -20.04
C TYR A 175 -8.75 -7.24 -21.02
N VAL A 176 -9.44 -7.91 -21.95
CA VAL A 176 -8.79 -8.57 -23.08
C VAL A 176 -8.65 -7.57 -24.22
N ARG A 177 -7.50 -7.55 -24.89
CA ARG A 177 -7.23 -6.71 -26.06
C ARG A 177 -6.85 -7.55 -27.27
N VAL A 178 -7.35 -7.16 -28.43
CA VAL A 178 -7.05 -7.79 -29.72
C VAL A 178 -6.77 -6.68 -30.72
N HIS A 179 -5.71 -6.78 -31.51
CA HIS A 179 -5.42 -5.78 -32.55
C HIS A 179 -6.57 -5.69 -33.57
N GLY A 180 -6.82 -4.51 -34.16
CA GLY A 180 -7.98 -4.26 -35.03
C GLY A 180 -8.10 -5.20 -36.23
N THR A 181 -6.96 -5.69 -36.75
CA THR A 181 -6.91 -6.62 -37.89
C THR A 181 -7.22 -8.07 -37.53
N ASN A 182 -7.34 -8.41 -36.24
CA ASN A 182 -7.52 -9.77 -35.78
C ASN A 182 -8.99 -10.11 -35.51
N GLY A 183 -9.35 -11.35 -35.86
CA GLY A 183 -10.57 -12.00 -35.42
C GLY A 183 -10.22 -13.02 -34.34
N CYS A 184 -10.99 -13.07 -33.26
CA CYS A 184 -10.68 -13.93 -32.11
C CYS A 184 -11.95 -14.50 -31.48
N ARG A 185 -11.84 -15.70 -30.91
CA ARG A 185 -12.83 -16.31 -30.02
C ARG A 185 -12.18 -16.59 -28.68
N ILE A 186 -12.89 -16.31 -27.59
CA ILE A 186 -12.52 -16.73 -26.24
C ILE A 186 -13.54 -17.77 -25.80
N HIS A 187 -13.07 -19.02 -25.70
CA HIS A 187 -13.87 -20.18 -25.33
C HIS A 187 -13.97 -20.33 -23.82
N ARG A 188 -12.94 -19.94 -23.08
CA ARG A 188 -12.89 -19.98 -21.62
C ARG A 188 -11.95 -18.90 -21.09
N LEU A 189 -12.31 -18.27 -19.99
CA LEU A 189 -11.46 -17.30 -19.30
C LEU A 189 -11.64 -17.48 -17.79
N ARG A 190 -10.59 -17.94 -17.11
CA ARG A 190 -10.66 -18.37 -15.71
C ARG A 190 -9.66 -17.60 -14.85
N LEU A 191 -10.11 -17.13 -13.70
CA LEU A 191 -9.26 -16.52 -12.67
C LEU A 191 -9.23 -17.40 -11.44
N THR A 192 -8.06 -17.87 -11.06
CA THR A 192 -7.87 -18.70 -9.86
C THR A 192 -7.04 -17.91 -8.84
N ARG A 193 -7.51 -17.86 -7.59
CA ARG A 193 -6.73 -17.33 -6.48
C ARG A 193 -5.81 -18.42 -5.94
N PRO A 194 -4.51 -18.19 -5.72
CA PRO A 194 -3.69 -19.13 -4.99
C PRO A 194 -4.25 -19.30 -3.56
N PRO A 195 -4.18 -20.50 -2.97
CA PRO A 195 -4.57 -20.69 -1.58
C PRO A 195 -3.82 -19.71 -0.68
N PRO A 196 -4.46 -19.10 0.32
CA PRO A 196 -3.76 -18.24 1.27
C PRO A 196 -2.67 -19.07 1.97
N GLY A 197 -1.42 -18.64 1.86
CA GLY A 197 -0.28 -19.36 2.43
C GLY A 197 0.17 -20.59 1.63
N ALA A 198 -0.29 -20.79 0.40
CA ALA A 198 0.41 -21.65 -0.54
C ALA A 198 1.80 -21.04 -0.76
N GLY A 199 2.77 -21.51 0.01
CA GLY A 199 4.16 -21.21 -0.21
C GLY A 199 4.53 -21.53 -1.66
N PRO A 200 5.61 -20.93 -2.18
CA PRO A 200 6.10 -21.28 -3.50
C PRO A 200 6.28 -22.80 -3.60
N PRO A 201 6.06 -23.39 -4.79
CA PRO A 201 6.23 -24.83 -4.99
C PRO A 201 7.56 -25.31 -4.41
N ALA A 202 7.62 -26.49 -3.79
CA ALA A 202 8.83 -26.99 -3.13
C ALA A 202 10.09 -26.99 -4.02
N GLY A 203 9.91 -27.13 -5.34
CA GLY A 203 10.99 -27.00 -6.33
C GLY A 203 11.60 -25.60 -6.40
N VAL A 204 10.81 -24.53 -6.20
CA VAL A 204 11.28 -23.14 -6.22
C VAL A 204 12.17 -22.87 -5.01
N VAL A 205 11.78 -23.30 -3.81
CA VAL A 205 12.61 -23.15 -2.61
C VAL A 205 13.95 -23.87 -2.78
N THR A 206 13.93 -25.08 -3.36
CA THR A 206 15.16 -25.85 -3.65
C THR A 206 16.06 -25.09 -4.64
N ALA A 207 15.51 -24.60 -5.75
CA ALA A 207 16.25 -23.80 -6.72
C ALA A 207 16.84 -22.50 -6.12
N LEU A 208 16.12 -21.86 -5.19
CA LEU A 208 16.62 -20.68 -4.49
C LEU A 208 17.77 -21.02 -3.53
N ARG A 209 17.73 -22.17 -2.85
CA ARG A 209 18.85 -22.66 -2.03
C ARG A 209 20.08 -22.91 -2.89
N ASP A 210 19.92 -23.54 -4.05
CA ASP A 210 21.01 -23.76 -5.00
C ASP A 210 21.59 -22.43 -5.52
N ALA A 211 20.74 -21.44 -5.78
CA ALA A 211 21.15 -20.10 -6.17
C ALA A 211 21.96 -19.40 -5.06
N VAL A 212 21.54 -19.51 -3.79
CA VAL A 212 22.30 -19.01 -2.63
C VAL A 212 23.67 -19.69 -2.58
N ALA A 213 23.73 -21.02 -2.65
CA ALA A 213 24.99 -21.77 -2.64
C ALA A 213 25.91 -21.37 -3.81
N ALA A 214 25.36 -21.11 -4.99
CA ALA A 214 26.12 -20.60 -6.13
C ALA A 214 26.69 -19.21 -5.87
N LYS A 215 25.89 -18.27 -5.32
CA LYS A 215 26.35 -16.92 -4.97
C LYS A 215 27.40 -16.92 -3.86
N GLU A 216 27.33 -17.85 -2.90
CA GLU A 216 28.38 -18.04 -1.89
C GLU A 216 29.72 -18.43 -2.52
N ARG A 217 29.71 -19.38 -3.47
CA ARG A 217 30.92 -19.76 -4.21
C ARG A 217 31.49 -18.58 -5.01
N SER A 218 30.63 -17.81 -5.67
CA SER A 218 31.05 -16.60 -6.39
C SER A 218 31.70 -15.57 -5.46
N LEU A 219 31.09 -15.29 -4.30
CA LEU A 219 31.67 -14.37 -3.31
C LEU A 219 33.04 -14.84 -2.83
N ASN A 220 33.20 -16.13 -2.53
CA ASN A 220 34.48 -16.69 -2.11
C ASN A 220 35.56 -16.54 -3.19
N ALA A 221 35.21 -16.79 -4.46
CA ALA A 221 36.14 -16.56 -5.57
C ALA A 221 36.52 -15.08 -5.72
N THR A 222 35.57 -14.15 -5.54
CA THR A 222 35.84 -12.70 -5.56
C THR A 222 36.79 -12.29 -4.44
N LYS A 223 36.63 -12.82 -3.22
CA LYS A 223 37.53 -12.57 -2.08
C LYS A 223 38.96 -13.04 -2.36
N VAL A 224 39.14 -14.26 -2.89
CA VAL A 224 40.47 -14.77 -3.27
C VAL A 224 41.13 -13.87 -4.32
N ARG A 225 40.36 -13.36 -5.29
CA ARG A 225 40.86 -12.42 -6.30
C ARG A 225 41.20 -11.04 -5.72
N GLN A 226 40.46 -10.59 -4.72
CA GLN A 226 40.78 -9.36 -3.98
C GLN A 226 42.10 -9.51 -3.21
N GLU A 227 42.33 -10.65 -2.55
CA GLU A 227 43.55 -10.93 -1.78
C GLU A 227 44.82 -10.87 -2.62
N VAL A 228 44.75 -11.27 -3.90
CA VAL A 228 45.86 -11.16 -4.85
C VAL A 228 45.91 -9.81 -5.58
N GLY A 229 45.10 -8.83 -5.15
CA GLY A 229 45.05 -7.48 -5.72
C GLY A 229 44.41 -7.40 -7.11
N ALA A 230 43.72 -8.45 -7.56
CA ALA A 230 43.10 -8.49 -8.89
C ALA A 230 41.70 -7.85 -8.93
N LEU A 231 41.08 -7.59 -7.78
CA LEU A 231 39.78 -6.93 -7.64
C LEU A 231 39.80 -5.92 -6.48
N SER A 232 38.90 -4.96 -6.53
CA SER A 232 38.73 -3.91 -5.51
C SER A 232 37.82 -4.36 -4.35
N GLU A 233 37.77 -3.56 -3.29
CA GLU A 233 36.81 -3.76 -2.18
C GLU A 233 35.35 -3.54 -2.61
N LEU A 234 35.12 -2.66 -3.59
CA LEU A 234 33.80 -2.47 -4.20
C LEU A 234 33.32 -3.76 -4.87
N ASP A 235 34.19 -4.50 -5.57
CA ASP A 235 33.83 -5.77 -6.22
C ASP A 235 33.37 -6.83 -5.19
N VAL A 236 34.03 -6.88 -4.03
CA VAL A 236 33.62 -7.76 -2.94
C VAL A 236 32.30 -7.31 -2.33
N THR A 237 32.10 -6.01 -2.14
CA THR A 237 30.83 -5.44 -1.66
C THR A 237 29.67 -5.80 -2.60
N LEU A 238 29.86 -5.68 -3.92
CA LEU A 238 28.86 -6.04 -4.92
C LEU A 238 28.54 -7.55 -4.87
N ALA A 239 29.54 -8.41 -4.74
CA ALA A 239 29.32 -9.86 -4.60
C ALA A 239 28.58 -10.22 -3.30
N GLN A 240 28.82 -9.48 -2.20
CA GLN A 240 28.07 -9.65 -0.94
C GLN A 240 26.60 -9.25 -1.10
N ILE A 241 26.34 -8.12 -1.77
CA ILE A 241 24.99 -7.66 -2.10
C ILE A 241 24.23 -8.72 -2.89
N GLU A 242 24.84 -9.31 -3.92
CA GLU A 242 24.18 -10.37 -4.72
C GLU A 242 23.82 -11.60 -3.88
N LEU A 243 24.70 -12.02 -2.96
CA LEU A 243 24.43 -13.10 -2.03
C LEU A 243 23.29 -12.75 -1.07
N THR A 244 23.31 -11.54 -0.49
CA THR A 244 22.25 -11.07 0.42
C THR A 244 20.91 -11.00 -0.30
N GLU A 245 20.86 -10.52 -1.54
CA GLU A 245 19.63 -10.53 -2.35
C GLU A 245 19.09 -11.94 -2.61
N ALA A 246 19.97 -12.91 -2.89
CA ALA A 246 19.56 -14.31 -3.04
C ALA A 246 18.99 -14.87 -1.73
N ARG A 247 19.59 -14.55 -0.58
CA ARG A 247 19.10 -14.93 0.76
C ARG A 247 17.78 -14.25 1.11
N VAL A 248 17.57 -12.99 0.71
CA VAL A 248 16.29 -12.29 0.83
C VAL A 248 15.19 -13.04 0.07
N ARG A 249 15.44 -13.42 -1.19
CA ARG A 249 14.46 -14.18 -2.01
C ARG A 249 14.14 -15.54 -1.40
N LEU A 250 15.15 -16.22 -0.84
CA LEU A 250 14.95 -17.48 -0.14
C LEU A 250 14.08 -17.30 1.12
N ALA A 251 14.38 -16.30 1.96
CA ALA A 251 13.58 -16.02 3.16
C ALA A 251 12.13 -15.63 2.83
N GLU A 252 11.91 -14.85 1.78
CA GLU A 252 10.58 -14.55 1.25
C GLU A 252 9.84 -15.83 0.82
N ALA A 253 10.53 -16.71 0.10
CA ALA A 253 9.96 -17.98 -0.37
C ALA A 253 9.67 -18.98 0.76
N GLU A 254 10.48 -18.99 1.81
CA GLU A 254 10.27 -19.84 2.99
C GLU A 254 9.22 -19.27 3.95
N GLY A 255 8.77 -18.02 3.74
CA GLY A 255 7.87 -17.33 4.66
C GLY A 255 8.52 -16.96 5.99
N ASP A 256 9.86 -17.01 6.09
CA ASP A 256 10.61 -16.65 7.29
C ASP A 256 10.75 -15.13 7.38
N ARG A 257 9.74 -14.50 7.98
CA ARG A 257 9.69 -13.04 8.14
C ARG A 257 10.84 -12.49 8.99
N ALA A 258 11.29 -13.24 10.00
CA ALA A 258 12.38 -12.80 10.86
C ALA A 258 13.71 -12.77 10.09
N ALA A 259 14.01 -13.85 9.35
CA ALA A 259 15.16 -13.90 8.48
C ALA A 259 15.08 -12.83 7.38
N LEU A 260 13.91 -12.63 6.77
CA LEU A 260 13.69 -11.58 5.77
C LEU A 260 14.07 -10.19 6.29
N ILE A 261 13.57 -9.80 7.47
CA ILE A 261 13.88 -8.49 8.07
C ILE A 261 15.38 -8.36 8.33
N ALA A 262 16.01 -9.40 8.91
CA ALA A 262 17.44 -9.40 9.19
C ALA A 262 18.28 -9.24 7.90
N ARG A 263 17.94 -9.95 6.83
CA ARG A 263 18.64 -9.85 5.53
C ARG A 263 18.40 -8.53 4.82
N LEU A 264 17.22 -7.94 4.95
CA LEU A 264 16.96 -6.59 4.42
C LEU A 264 17.73 -5.50 5.19
N GLN A 265 17.94 -5.65 6.50
CA GLN A 265 18.84 -4.77 7.27
C GLN A 265 20.28 -4.88 6.79
N GLU A 266 20.78 -6.10 6.60
CA GLU A 266 22.11 -6.38 6.04
C GLU A 266 22.26 -5.75 4.64
N LEU A 267 21.26 -5.92 3.77
CA LEU A 267 21.26 -5.35 2.42
C LEU A 267 21.31 -3.82 2.44
N VAL A 268 20.54 -3.16 3.31
CA VAL A 268 20.57 -1.69 3.44
C VAL A 268 21.95 -1.20 3.88
N ALA A 269 22.60 -1.89 4.81
CA ALA A 269 23.96 -1.55 5.25
C ALA A 269 24.97 -1.70 4.09
N GLN A 270 24.92 -2.82 3.36
CA GLN A 270 25.80 -3.05 2.20
C GLN A 270 25.58 -2.04 1.07
N ARG A 271 24.32 -1.68 0.78
CA ARG A 271 23.98 -0.64 -0.23
C ARG A 271 24.46 0.76 0.19
N GLN A 272 24.49 1.05 1.49
CA GLN A 272 25.11 2.28 1.99
C GLN A 272 26.62 2.28 1.73
N THR A 273 27.32 1.17 2.00
CA THR A 273 28.74 1.03 1.69
C THR A 273 29.04 1.18 0.19
N GLU A 274 28.21 0.59 -0.69
CA GLU A 274 28.32 0.78 -2.15
C GLU A 274 28.18 2.26 -2.55
N ARG A 275 27.22 2.98 -1.97
CA ARG A 275 27.02 4.42 -2.18
C ARG A 275 28.27 5.21 -1.80
N ASP A 276 28.82 4.94 -0.62
CA ASP A 276 29.96 5.66 -0.08
C ASP A 276 31.22 5.42 -0.95
N PHE A 277 31.45 4.19 -1.42
CA PHE A 277 32.51 3.90 -2.41
C PHE A 277 32.29 4.62 -3.74
N THR A 278 31.06 4.64 -4.25
CA THR A 278 30.73 5.32 -5.50
C THR A 278 30.98 6.81 -5.40
N GLU A 279 30.63 7.43 -4.27
CA GLU A 279 30.90 8.84 -3.98
C GLU A 279 32.41 9.14 -3.96
N GLN A 280 33.22 8.28 -3.34
CA GLN A 280 34.68 8.41 -3.37
C GLN A 280 35.25 8.28 -4.79
N LEU A 281 34.73 7.35 -5.60
CA LEU A 281 35.15 7.21 -7.00
C LEU A 281 34.79 8.44 -7.85
N ILE A 282 33.66 9.09 -7.57
CA ILE A 282 33.27 10.35 -8.24
C ILE A 282 34.23 11.47 -7.85
N GLN A 283 34.52 11.62 -6.55
CA GLN A 283 35.48 12.62 -6.06
C GLN A 283 36.88 12.43 -6.65
N ALA A 284 37.29 11.18 -6.89
CA ALA A 284 38.56 10.85 -7.54
C ALA A 284 38.52 10.97 -9.08
N GLY A 285 37.39 11.36 -9.68
CA GLY A 285 37.23 11.45 -11.14
C GLY A 285 37.29 10.11 -11.88
N ARG A 286 37.03 8.99 -11.18
CA ARG A 286 37.11 7.62 -11.73
C ARG A 286 35.78 7.08 -12.24
N THR A 287 34.68 7.71 -11.86
CA THR A 287 33.33 7.37 -12.36
C THR A 287 32.50 8.62 -12.56
N ALA A 288 31.45 8.50 -13.36
CA ALA A 288 30.57 9.62 -13.70
C ALA A 288 29.55 9.89 -12.57
N PRO A 289 29.17 11.15 -12.30
CA PRO A 289 28.22 11.49 -11.23
C PRO A 289 26.85 10.83 -11.35
N ASN A 290 26.38 10.52 -12.56
CA ASN A 290 25.08 9.90 -12.77
C ASN A 290 24.98 8.47 -12.21
N VAL A 291 26.11 7.78 -12.02
CA VAL A 291 26.14 6.45 -11.39
C VAL A 291 25.64 6.51 -9.93
N LEU A 292 25.84 7.63 -9.24
CA LEU A 292 25.37 7.81 -7.86
C LEU A 292 23.83 7.79 -7.78
N HIS A 293 23.13 8.31 -8.79
CA HIS A 293 21.67 8.29 -8.82
C HIS A 293 21.11 6.85 -8.87
N ASP A 294 21.76 5.96 -9.64
CA ASP A 294 21.37 4.55 -9.71
C ASP A 294 21.63 3.83 -8.39
N VAL A 295 22.73 4.15 -7.70
CA VAL A 295 23.05 3.60 -6.38
C VAL A 295 22.06 4.11 -5.32
N ASP A 296 21.76 5.42 -5.31
CA ASP A 296 20.78 6.02 -4.40
C ASP A 296 19.37 5.42 -4.61
N ALA A 297 18.97 5.18 -5.87
CA ALA A 297 17.71 4.51 -6.19
C ALA A 297 17.66 3.07 -5.63
N ARG A 298 18.75 2.30 -5.78
CA ARG A 298 18.84 0.94 -5.21
C ARG A 298 18.82 0.93 -3.68
N LEU A 299 19.50 1.89 -3.03
CA LEU A 299 19.47 2.05 -1.58
C LEU A 299 18.06 2.43 -1.09
N ALA A 300 17.39 3.36 -1.77
CA ALA A 300 16.02 3.76 -1.46
C ALA A 300 15.05 2.57 -1.59
N ALA A 301 15.18 1.77 -2.66
CA ALA A 301 14.40 0.56 -2.86
C ALA A 301 14.61 -0.47 -1.73
N ALA A 302 15.86 -0.70 -1.31
CA ALA A 302 16.16 -1.59 -0.17
C ALA A 302 15.53 -1.10 1.14
N ARG A 303 15.60 0.21 1.42
CA ARG A 303 14.95 0.84 2.59
C ARG A 303 13.42 0.70 2.56
N ALA A 304 12.81 0.91 1.39
CA ALA A 304 11.38 0.74 1.21
C ALA A 304 10.93 -0.71 1.49
N ARG A 305 11.64 -1.70 0.93
CA ARG A 305 11.38 -3.12 1.20
C ARG A 305 11.53 -3.47 2.67
N LEU A 306 12.57 -2.97 3.35
CA LEU A 306 12.74 -3.16 4.79
C LEU A 306 11.56 -2.58 5.58
N SER A 307 11.12 -1.37 5.24
CA SER A 307 9.97 -0.74 5.90
C SER A 307 8.67 -1.51 5.70
N GLN A 308 8.47 -2.12 4.53
CA GLN A 308 7.30 -2.96 4.23
C GLN A 308 7.36 -4.31 4.96
N ALA A 309 8.55 -4.90 5.08
CA ALA A 309 8.75 -6.20 5.72
C ALA A 309 8.58 -6.14 7.24
N ARG A 310 9.00 -5.02 7.86
CA ARG A 310 8.78 -4.79 9.30
C ARG A 310 7.28 -4.89 9.60
N PRO A 311 6.89 -5.52 10.72
CA PRO A 311 5.53 -5.35 11.19
C PRO A 311 5.27 -3.84 11.26
N GLY A 312 4.13 -3.40 10.72
CA GLY A 312 3.72 -2.02 10.90
C GLY A 312 3.84 -1.67 12.38
N PRO A 313 4.08 -0.39 12.74
CA PRO A 313 3.99 0.01 14.13
C PRO A 313 2.69 -0.59 14.68
N PRO A 314 2.71 -1.19 15.89
CA PRO A 314 1.50 -1.72 16.48
C PRO A 314 0.44 -0.64 16.32
N THR A 315 -0.65 -0.97 15.62
CA THR A 315 -1.65 0.03 15.23
C THR A 315 -2.03 0.75 16.51
N ASP A 316 -1.58 2.00 16.67
CA ASP A 316 -1.92 2.77 17.85
C ASP A 316 -3.45 2.71 17.96
N PRO A 317 -3.99 2.49 19.18
CA PRO A 317 -5.42 2.38 19.37
C PRO A 317 -6.08 3.53 18.60
N GLN A 318 -7.02 3.22 17.71
CA GLN A 318 -7.69 4.28 16.96
C GLN A 318 -8.66 4.99 17.89
N PRO A 319 -8.69 6.33 17.94
CA PRO A 319 -9.69 7.05 18.71
C PRO A 319 -11.11 6.65 18.27
N VAL A 320 -11.89 6.11 19.19
CA VAL A 320 -13.30 5.80 19.03
C VAL A 320 -14.10 7.05 19.35
N LYS A 321 -14.89 7.53 18.39
CA LYS A 321 -15.74 8.70 18.59
C LYS A 321 -16.86 8.38 19.57
N LEU A 322 -16.89 9.07 20.70
CA LEU A 322 -17.95 8.95 21.71
C LEU A 322 -19.12 9.88 21.40
N ARG A 323 -18.83 11.13 21.05
CA ARG A 323 -19.85 12.15 20.74
C ARG A 323 -19.29 13.22 19.80
N SER A 324 -20.12 13.71 18.89
CA SER A 324 -19.90 14.96 18.16
C SER A 324 -20.90 16.01 18.61
N PHE A 325 -20.49 17.26 18.62
CA PHE A 325 -21.35 18.39 18.93
C PHE A 325 -21.47 19.28 17.71
N THR A 326 -22.71 19.56 17.30
CA THR A 326 -23.04 20.31 16.09
C THR A 326 -23.65 21.65 16.46
N PRO A 327 -22.99 22.78 16.16
CA PRO A 327 -23.56 24.10 16.35
C PRO A 327 -24.93 24.25 15.67
N GLY A 328 -25.89 24.84 16.39
CA GLY A 328 -27.28 25.00 15.95
C GLY A 328 -28.18 23.78 16.17
N LYS A 329 -27.63 22.58 16.46
CA LYS A 329 -28.41 21.39 16.86
C LYS A 329 -28.25 21.07 18.33
N ASP A 330 -27.02 21.11 18.85
CA ASP A 330 -26.75 20.95 20.27
C ASP A 330 -27.01 22.28 21.03
N PRO A 331 -27.32 22.21 22.34
CA PRO A 331 -27.47 23.41 23.18
C PRO A 331 -26.26 24.34 23.06
N LEU A 332 -26.51 25.65 23.13
CA LEU A 332 -25.42 26.63 23.13
C LEU A 332 -24.49 26.40 24.33
N PRO A 333 -23.17 26.42 24.10
CA PRO A 333 -22.22 26.42 25.20
C PRO A 333 -22.51 27.54 26.19
N LEU A 334 -22.41 27.25 27.48
CA LEU A 334 -22.76 28.18 28.54
C LEU A 334 -21.48 28.86 29.07
N PRO A 335 -21.37 30.20 28.98
CA PRO A 335 -20.24 30.89 29.58
C PRO A 335 -20.34 30.78 31.11
N GLN A 336 -19.24 30.38 31.77
CA GLN A 336 -19.21 30.29 33.23
C GLN A 336 -19.19 31.68 33.88
N ARG A 337 -18.68 32.68 33.16
CA ARG A 337 -18.68 34.10 33.54
C ARG A 337 -19.16 34.92 32.35
N GLY A 338 -19.90 35.99 32.60
CA GLY A 338 -20.46 36.86 31.56
C GLY A 338 -21.87 36.45 31.11
N PRO A 339 -22.47 37.21 30.18
CA PRO A 339 -23.83 36.98 29.74
C PRO A 339 -23.92 35.77 28.80
N ALA A 340 -25.02 35.02 28.85
CA ALA A 340 -25.26 33.90 27.93
C ALA A 340 -25.23 34.32 26.45
N SER A 341 -25.51 35.58 26.14
CA SER A 341 -25.43 36.15 24.79
C SER A 341 -24.00 36.23 24.22
N ALA A 342 -22.97 35.96 25.03
CA ALA A 342 -21.58 35.88 24.57
C ALA A 342 -21.31 34.67 23.67
N VAL A 343 -22.21 33.68 23.62
CA VAL A 343 -22.10 32.50 22.77
C VAL A 343 -23.24 32.46 21.76
N THR A 344 -22.90 32.40 20.48
CA THR A 344 -23.88 32.29 19.38
C THR A 344 -23.49 31.17 18.43
N ALA A 345 -24.47 30.59 17.74
CA ALA A 345 -24.21 29.69 16.63
C ALA A 345 -24.21 30.49 15.32
N VAL A 346 -23.16 30.36 14.53
CA VAL A 346 -22.98 31.04 13.24
C VAL A 346 -22.55 29.99 12.22
N GLY A 347 -23.49 29.57 11.37
CA GLY A 347 -23.26 28.47 10.44
C GLY A 347 -23.03 27.15 11.19
N ASP A 348 -21.91 26.49 10.89
CA ASP A 348 -21.46 25.23 11.50
C ASP A 348 -20.48 25.43 12.68
N ALA A 349 -20.36 26.66 13.18
CA ALA A 349 -19.45 27.02 14.27
C ALA A 349 -20.19 27.69 15.43
N TRP A 350 -19.67 27.51 16.65
CA TRP A 350 -19.98 28.39 17.77
C TRP A 350 -19.02 29.57 17.77
N ARG A 351 -19.57 30.78 17.90
CA ARG A 351 -18.85 32.02 18.09
C ARG A 351 -18.95 32.42 19.56
N ILE A 352 -17.82 32.53 20.22
CA ILE A 352 -17.68 32.90 21.62
C ILE A 352 -16.98 34.25 21.67
N GLU A 353 -17.66 35.28 22.14
CA GLU A 353 -17.11 36.64 22.22
C GLU A 353 -16.93 37.07 23.68
N ASN A 354 -15.68 37.26 24.07
CA ASN A 354 -15.34 37.89 25.35
C ASN A 354 -15.10 39.39 25.12
N THR A 355 -16.06 40.21 25.56
CA THR A 355 -15.95 41.68 25.56
C THR A 355 -15.57 42.25 26.92
N THR A 356 -15.39 41.39 27.91
CA THR A 356 -15.07 41.80 29.28
C THR A 356 -13.56 41.72 29.49
N ASN A 357 -12.95 42.79 29.99
CA ASN A 357 -11.55 42.76 30.47
C ASN A 357 -11.37 41.86 31.73
N ALA A 358 -12.32 40.97 32.01
CA ALA A 358 -12.41 40.18 33.23
C ALA A 358 -11.75 38.81 33.07
N GLY A 359 -10.52 38.77 32.53
CA GLY A 359 -9.68 37.57 32.46
C GLY A 359 -10.40 36.30 31.97
N ASP A 360 -10.01 35.16 32.53
CA ASP A 360 -10.43 33.79 32.18
C ASP A 360 -11.91 33.62 31.83
N PHE A 361 -12.23 33.69 30.53
CA PHE A 361 -13.55 33.48 29.99
C PHE A 361 -13.70 32.02 29.54
N ASN A 362 -14.17 31.18 30.45
CA ASN A 362 -14.37 29.76 30.20
C ASN A 362 -15.79 29.48 29.75
N VAL A 363 -15.93 28.80 28.62
CA VAL A 363 -17.21 28.39 28.06
C VAL A 363 -17.36 26.88 28.20
N LEU A 364 -18.45 26.48 28.84
CA LEU A 364 -18.81 25.08 28.98
C LEU A 364 -19.46 24.59 27.68
N VAL A 365 -18.70 23.79 26.93
CA VAL A 365 -19.08 23.28 25.60
C VAL A 365 -20.10 22.15 25.70
N ALA A 366 -19.97 21.29 26.72
CA ALA A 366 -20.89 20.18 26.94
C ALA A 366 -21.00 19.83 28.42
N GLN A 367 -22.20 19.39 28.82
CA GLN A 367 -22.52 18.90 30.15
C GLN A 367 -23.02 17.45 30.09
N ALA A 368 -22.70 16.66 31.12
CA ALA A 368 -23.31 15.34 31.40
C ALA A 368 -23.24 14.36 30.23
N ILE A 369 -22.04 13.84 29.98
CA ILE A 369 -21.85 12.72 29.07
C ILE A 369 -21.85 11.44 29.91
N ASP A 370 -22.95 10.71 29.86
CA ASP A 370 -23.10 9.43 30.56
C ASP A 370 -22.31 8.31 29.86
N ASN A 371 -22.01 7.24 30.59
CA ASN A 371 -21.40 6.01 30.09
C ASN A 371 -20.01 6.18 29.46
N LEU A 372 -19.19 7.07 30.02
CA LEU A 372 -17.80 7.18 29.58
C LEU A 372 -16.99 5.92 29.91
N PRO A 373 -16.05 5.52 29.03
CA PRO A 373 -15.10 4.46 29.32
C PRO A 373 -14.33 4.72 30.61
N LYS A 374 -14.08 3.67 31.39
CA LYS A 374 -13.39 3.76 32.69
C LYS A 374 -11.87 3.75 32.57
N ASP A 375 -11.36 3.34 31.43
CA ASP A 375 -9.96 3.14 31.09
C ASP A 375 -9.58 3.87 29.80
N GLY A 376 -8.29 3.87 29.46
CA GLY A 376 -7.78 4.58 28.29
C GLY A 376 -7.71 6.10 28.48
N VAL A 377 -7.77 6.84 27.37
CA VAL A 377 -7.62 8.30 27.35
C VAL A 377 -8.84 8.92 26.68
N LEU A 378 -9.48 9.88 27.35
CA LEU A 378 -10.49 10.72 26.74
C LEU A 378 -9.82 11.85 25.98
N VAL A 379 -10.33 12.14 24.79
CA VAL A 379 -9.76 13.11 23.85
C VAL A 379 -10.84 14.13 23.50
N PHE A 380 -10.63 15.38 23.91
CA PHE A 380 -11.46 16.50 23.47
C PHE A 380 -10.78 17.19 22.29
N ARG A 381 -11.39 17.11 21.11
CA ARG A 381 -10.88 17.65 19.85
C ARG A 381 -11.83 18.69 19.29
N ALA A 382 -11.28 19.79 18.77
CA ALA A 382 -12.05 20.80 18.04
C ALA A 382 -11.16 21.54 17.04
N LYS A 383 -11.76 22.11 15.99
CA LYS A 383 -11.10 23.13 15.18
C LYS A 383 -11.41 24.51 15.75
N VAL A 384 -10.37 25.31 15.92
CA VAL A 384 -10.45 26.63 16.54
C VAL A 384 -10.03 27.71 15.54
N LYS A 385 -10.66 28.88 15.66
CA LYS A 385 -10.10 30.17 15.20
C LYS A 385 -10.14 31.15 16.35
N PHE A 386 -9.15 32.01 16.45
CA PHE A 386 -9.05 32.95 17.55
C PHE A 386 -8.58 34.32 17.06
N GLU A 387 -9.40 35.33 17.34
CA GLU A 387 -9.15 36.73 17.00
C GLU A 387 -9.13 37.56 18.29
N ALA A 388 -7.92 37.90 18.77
CA ALA A 388 -7.75 38.76 19.93
C ALA A 388 -8.01 40.25 19.57
N LYS A 389 -8.46 41.07 20.52
CA LYS A 389 -8.46 42.53 20.36
C LYS A 389 -7.04 43.08 20.60
N GLU A 390 -6.62 44.06 19.80
CA GLU A 390 -5.22 44.51 19.61
C GLU A 390 -4.41 44.97 20.85
N ARG A 391 -4.92 44.89 22.08
CA ARG A 391 -4.23 45.42 23.29
C ARG A 391 -4.18 44.49 24.49
N ASP A 392 -4.56 43.23 24.35
CA ASP A 392 -4.46 42.27 25.45
C ASP A 392 -3.07 41.59 25.45
N GLU A 393 -2.41 41.53 26.60
CA GLU A 393 -1.14 40.80 26.78
C GLU A 393 -1.39 39.29 26.94
N ALA A 394 -2.59 38.89 27.37
CA ALA A 394 -2.99 37.50 27.60
C ALA A 394 -3.67 36.87 26.37
N ARG A 395 -3.02 36.88 25.19
CA ARG A 395 -3.59 36.39 23.92
C ARG A 395 -3.57 34.86 23.80
N TRP A 396 -4.22 34.17 24.72
CA TRP A 396 -4.27 32.71 24.67
C TRP A 396 -5.60 32.14 25.17
N GLY A 397 -5.79 30.86 24.88
CA GLY A 397 -6.92 30.04 25.27
C GLY A 397 -6.51 28.57 25.26
N GLU A 398 -7.42 27.71 25.71
CA GLU A 398 -7.16 26.28 25.80
C GLU A 398 -8.42 25.44 25.69
N LEU A 399 -8.26 24.20 25.23
CA LEU A 399 -9.26 23.16 25.38
C LEU A 399 -8.95 22.34 26.63
N GLY A 400 -9.98 21.98 27.40
CA GLY A 400 -9.78 21.16 28.59
C GLY A 400 -11.01 20.40 29.05
N PHE A 401 -10.78 19.58 30.07
CA PHE A 401 -11.81 18.84 30.80
C PHE A 401 -11.99 19.51 32.17
N GLY A 402 -13.20 19.46 32.72
CA GLY A 402 -13.50 20.02 34.04
C GLY A 402 -14.22 21.37 33.99
N SER A 403 -14.16 22.10 35.11
CA SER A 403 -14.76 23.43 35.25
C SER A 403 -13.67 24.50 35.35
N ALA A 404 -13.98 25.80 35.16
CA ALA A 404 -12.97 26.86 35.30
C ALA A 404 -12.35 26.96 36.71
N LYS A 405 -12.95 26.32 37.72
CA LYS A 405 -12.40 26.29 39.09
C LYS A 405 -11.62 25.00 39.38
N GLU A 406 -11.69 24.03 38.48
CA GLU A 406 -11.15 22.69 38.62
C GLU A 406 -10.50 22.28 37.29
N VAL A 407 -9.32 22.84 37.03
CA VAL A 407 -8.45 22.39 35.96
C VAL A 407 -7.83 21.08 36.44
N TYR A 408 -8.09 19.97 35.74
CA TYR A 408 -7.31 18.75 35.97
C TYR A 408 -5.85 19.12 35.68
N PRO A 409 -4.89 18.89 36.61
CA PRO A 409 -3.49 19.12 36.30
C PRO A 409 -3.19 18.36 35.01
N ALA A 410 -2.68 19.08 34.01
CA ALA A 410 -2.43 18.54 32.69
C ALA A 410 -1.70 17.21 32.85
N TRP A 411 -2.16 16.18 32.14
CA TRP A 411 -1.39 14.95 32.05
C TRP A 411 -0.01 15.32 31.47
N ASP A 412 1.01 15.21 32.32
CA ASP A 412 2.39 15.70 32.13
C ASP A 412 3.10 15.17 30.87
N GLN A 413 2.48 14.20 30.19
CA GLN A 413 2.99 13.58 28.97
C GLN A 413 2.38 14.15 27.67
N TRP A 414 1.36 15.02 27.73
CA TRP A 414 0.78 15.59 26.51
C TRP A 414 1.36 16.98 26.18
N PRO A 415 1.81 17.23 24.94
CA PRO A 415 2.38 18.53 24.58
C PRO A 415 1.34 19.65 24.76
N GLU A 416 1.59 20.60 25.68
CA GLU A 416 0.66 21.72 25.98
C GLU A 416 0.28 22.51 24.71
N VAL A 417 1.18 22.59 23.72
CA VAL A 417 0.97 23.26 22.42
C VAL A 417 -0.21 22.70 21.61
N ARG A 418 -0.63 21.46 21.87
CA ARG A 418 -1.78 20.83 21.18
C ARG A 418 -3.13 21.22 21.79
N ALA A 419 -3.17 21.54 23.09
CA ALA A 419 -4.39 21.96 23.77
C ALA A 419 -4.52 23.48 23.85
N ARG A 420 -3.39 24.20 23.97
CA ARG A 420 -3.35 25.67 24.02
C ARG A 420 -3.32 26.28 22.63
N TYR A 421 -3.99 27.41 22.49
CA TYR A 421 -3.91 28.29 21.34
C TYR A 421 -3.51 29.68 21.83
N GLY A 422 -2.53 30.27 21.19
CA GLY A 422 -2.07 31.63 21.43
C GLY A 422 -2.00 32.41 20.13
N ASP A 423 -1.94 33.74 20.22
CA ASP A 423 -1.89 34.67 19.08
C ASP A 423 -3.13 34.65 18.18
N TYR A 424 -3.05 35.31 17.02
CA TYR A 424 -4.11 35.33 16.01
C TYR A 424 -4.13 34.02 15.22
N ILE A 425 -5.15 33.20 15.44
CA ILE A 425 -5.43 32.00 14.65
C ILE A 425 -6.55 32.34 13.66
N VAL A 426 -6.17 32.90 12.52
CA VAL A 426 -7.12 33.31 11.46
C VAL A 426 -7.64 32.13 10.63
N ASP A 427 -6.88 31.03 10.60
CA ASP A 427 -7.22 29.80 9.90
C ASP A 427 -7.66 28.70 10.85
N TRP A 428 -8.58 27.84 10.38
CA TRP A 428 -9.09 26.74 11.20
C TRP A 428 -7.96 25.78 11.58
N THR A 429 -7.64 25.73 12.86
CA THR A 429 -6.56 24.89 13.40
C THR A 429 -7.13 23.83 14.32
N GLU A 430 -6.76 22.57 14.12
CA GLU A 430 -7.17 21.49 15.01
C GLU A 430 -6.40 21.56 16.34
N LYS A 431 -7.14 21.47 17.44
CA LYS A 431 -6.64 21.45 18.81
C LYS A 431 -7.23 20.27 19.55
N GLU A 432 -6.45 19.75 20.49
CA GLU A 432 -6.77 18.51 21.18
C GLU A 432 -6.23 18.49 22.62
N ALA A 433 -7.10 18.16 23.56
CA ALA A 433 -6.77 17.89 24.94
C ALA A 433 -6.98 16.41 25.29
N ARG A 434 -6.05 15.81 26.03
CA ARG A 434 -6.08 14.39 26.41
C ARG A 434 -5.99 14.21 27.92
N TYR A 435 -6.88 13.40 28.47
CA TYR A 435 -6.87 13.07 29.90
C TYR A 435 -7.17 11.57 30.11
N PRO A 436 -6.46 10.89 31.03
CA PRO A 436 -6.82 9.52 31.40
C PRO A 436 -8.27 9.46 31.86
N ALA A 437 -9.07 8.55 31.29
CA ALA A 437 -10.49 8.39 31.62
C ALA A 437 -10.71 8.22 33.14
N ALA A 438 -9.85 7.43 33.78
CA ALA A 438 -9.90 7.19 35.22
C ALA A 438 -9.75 8.47 36.05
N GLU A 439 -8.90 9.42 35.64
CA GLU A 439 -8.71 10.69 36.36
C GLU A 439 -9.92 11.60 36.22
N VAL A 440 -10.48 11.68 35.01
CA VAL A 440 -11.67 12.49 34.73
C VAL A 440 -12.88 11.95 35.53
N LEU A 441 -13.02 10.63 35.65
CA LEU A 441 -14.14 10.00 36.34
C LEU A 441 -14.06 10.03 37.88
N LYS A 442 -12.89 10.34 38.48
CA LYS A 442 -12.77 10.49 39.95
C LYS A 442 -13.68 11.58 40.52
N LYS A 443 -14.11 12.54 39.70
CA LYS A 443 -14.95 13.67 40.10
C LYS A 443 -16.45 13.41 39.89
N GLY A 444 -16.82 12.26 39.33
CA GLY A 444 -18.20 11.87 39.08
C GLY A 444 -18.39 11.29 37.68
N ALA A 445 -19.59 10.78 37.40
CA ALA A 445 -19.94 10.24 36.08
C ALA A 445 -20.10 11.33 35.01
N THR A 446 -20.27 12.58 35.42
CA THR A 446 -20.48 13.72 34.53
C THR A 446 -19.17 14.41 34.22
N VAL A 447 -18.87 14.51 32.92
CA VAL A 447 -17.71 15.24 32.41
C VAL A 447 -18.14 16.53 31.74
N TYR A 448 -17.35 17.56 32.00
CA TYR A 448 -17.51 18.90 31.47
C TYR A 448 -16.38 19.15 30.48
N LEU A 449 -16.73 19.57 29.26
CA LEU A 449 -15.77 20.00 28.25
C LEU A 449 -15.77 21.53 28.25
N TYR A 450 -14.61 22.17 28.33
CA TYR A 450 -14.53 23.63 28.29
C TYR A 450 -13.55 24.12 27.24
N ALA A 451 -13.88 25.28 26.68
CA ALA A 451 -12.97 26.08 25.87
C ALA A 451 -12.72 27.40 26.60
N GLY A 452 -11.46 27.62 26.97
CA GLY A 452 -10.99 28.82 27.65
C GLY A 452 -10.60 29.91 26.66
N LEU A 453 -10.96 31.14 26.98
CA LEU A 453 -10.53 32.35 26.30
C LEU A 453 -9.98 33.31 27.36
N HIS A 454 -8.66 33.46 27.45
CA HIS A 454 -7.99 34.27 28.48
C HIS A 454 -7.69 35.70 28.01
N ALA A 455 -8.26 36.11 26.87
CA ALA A 455 -8.14 37.44 26.28
C ALA A 455 -9.51 38.02 25.92
N ASN A 456 -9.57 39.33 25.70
CA ASN A 456 -10.64 39.93 24.92
C ASN A 456 -10.56 39.50 23.45
N GLY A 457 -11.66 39.03 22.88
CA GLY A 457 -11.65 38.57 21.50
C GLY A 457 -12.82 37.68 21.13
N VAL A 458 -12.67 37.05 19.97
CA VAL A 458 -13.63 36.10 19.42
C VAL A 458 -12.94 34.75 19.23
N LEU A 459 -13.43 33.73 19.92
CA LEU A 459 -13.07 32.33 19.71
C LEU A 459 -14.17 31.68 18.88
N TRP A 460 -13.78 30.95 17.85
CA TRP A 460 -14.67 30.12 17.06
C TRP A 460 -14.34 28.65 17.29
N LEU A 461 -15.38 27.83 17.48
CA LEU A 461 -15.26 26.38 17.64
C LEU A 461 -16.11 25.67 16.60
N LYS A 462 -15.53 24.68 15.90
CA LYS A 462 -16.27 23.76 15.03
C LYS A 462 -15.68 22.36 15.10
N ASP A 463 -16.36 21.38 14.49
CA ASP A 463 -15.93 19.97 14.48
C ASP A 463 -15.58 19.48 15.90
N VAL A 464 -16.45 19.81 16.86
CA VAL A 464 -16.22 19.56 18.28
C VAL A 464 -16.57 18.10 18.59
N GLU A 465 -15.60 17.35 19.09
CA GLU A 465 -15.71 15.91 19.30
C GLU A 465 -15.12 15.48 20.64
N LEU A 466 -15.79 14.51 21.27
CA LEU A 466 -15.23 13.71 22.34
C LEU A 466 -14.92 12.32 21.79
N LEU A 467 -13.67 11.88 21.94
CA LEU A 467 -13.19 10.57 21.53
C LEU A 467 -12.65 9.81 22.74
N HIS A 468 -12.53 8.50 22.59
CA HIS A 468 -11.86 7.60 23.51
C HIS A 468 -10.75 6.89 22.78
N LEU A 469 -9.54 6.97 23.32
CA LEU A 469 -8.42 6.15 22.93
C LEU A 469 -8.38 4.95 23.89
N PRO A 470 -8.78 3.73 23.46
CA PRO A 470 -8.74 2.56 24.32
C PRO A 470 -7.35 2.37 24.92
N ALA A 471 -7.29 1.87 26.16
CA ALA A 471 -6.02 1.44 26.73
C ALA A 471 -5.38 0.43 25.78
N ALA A 472 -4.06 0.54 25.55
CA ALA A 472 -3.35 -0.51 24.85
C ALA A 472 -3.64 -1.83 25.58
N PRO A 473 -3.98 -2.92 24.87
CA PRO A 473 -4.21 -4.20 25.52
C PRO A 473 -2.98 -4.49 26.39
N ALA A 474 -3.21 -4.83 27.66
CA ALA A 474 -2.12 -5.20 28.55
C ALA A 474 -1.28 -6.25 27.81
N PRO A 475 0.06 -6.12 27.80
CA PRO A 475 0.90 -7.15 27.20
C PRO A 475 0.46 -8.49 27.79
N PRO A 476 0.33 -9.55 26.98
CA PRO A 476 -0.07 -10.85 27.49
C PRO A 476 0.81 -11.16 28.71
N PRO A 477 0.23 -11.65 29.82
CA PRO A 477 1.00 -11.92 31.02
C PRO A 477 2.22 -12.73 30.61
N ALA A 478 3.41 -12.24 30.95
CA ALA A 478 4.65 -12.90 30.59
C ALA A 478 4.48 -14.38 30.97
N VAL A 479 4.61 -15.28 29.97
CA VAL A 479 4.46 -16.72 30.20
C VAL A 479 5.38 -17.02 31.37
N ALA A 480 4.80 -17.41 32.51
CA ALA A 480 5.57 -17.70 33.70
C ALA A 480 6.66 -18.69 33.26
N PRO A 481 7.94 -18.41 33.56
CA PRO A 481 9.02 -19.31 33.16
C PRO A 481 8.61 -20.71 33.58
N LEU A 482 8.58 -21.63 32.60
CA LEU A 482 8.29 -23.04 32.84
C LEU A 482 9.14 -23.46 34.03
N ASP A 483 8.48 -23.75 35.15
CA ASP A 483 9.12 -24.25 36.36
C ASP A 483 9.89 -25.51 35.92
N GLU A 484 11.20 -25.38 35.74
CA GLU A 484 12.15 -26.49 35.61
C GLU A 484 12.16 -27.23 36.95
N LYS A 485 11.07 -27.92 37.26
CA LYS A 485 11.02 -28.89 38.35
C LYS A 485 11.90 -30.06 37.96
N LYS A 486 13.15 -29.96 38.40
CA LYS A 486 13.95 -31.01 39.03
C LYS A 486 13.47 -32.43 38.70
N GLY A 487 13.97 -32.97 37.59
CA GLY A 487 14.21 -34.40 37.47
C GLY A 487 15.34 -34.79 38.43
N LYS A 488 15.02 -34.99 39.72
CA LYS A 488 15.88 -35.76 40.61
C LYS A 488 15.58 -37.23 40.34
N GLY A 489 16.63 -37.97 39.96
CA GLY A 489 16.59 -39.35 39.54
C GLY A 489 15.98 -40.31 40.56
N GLN A 490 15.38 -41.36 40.01
CA GLN A 490 15.33 -42.70 40.59
C GLN A 490 16.40 -43.54 39.93
#